data_AF-A0A2A4RVJ0-F1
#
_entry.id   AF-A0A2A4RVJ0-F1
#
_cell.length_a   1.000
_cell.length_b   1.000
_cell.length_c   1.000
_cell.angle_alpha   90.00
_cell.angle_beta   90.00
_cell.angle_gamma   90.00
#
_symmetry.space_group_name_H-M   'P 1'
#
loop_
_entity.id
_entity.type
_entity.pdbx_description
1 polymer ?
#
loop_
_entity_poly.entity_id
_entity_poly.type
_entity_poly.pdbx_seq_one_letter_code
_entity_poly.pdbx_strand_id
1 'polypeptide(L)'
;MVKPMLRYKYLIIWLITGTVILAYIIGNYYYYFGFTYPKPFALWVSDLYGTANAEDIADLEIILNFIVSFLAVSIFTFIFLVIKKKLNRVRADN
;
A
#
# COMPACT_ATOMS: atom_id res chain seq x y z
N MET A 1 -6.95 4.65 29.91
CA MET A 1 -5.87 5.44 29.25
C MET A 1 -5.02 4.47 28.42
N VAL A 2 -5.26 4.37 27.11
CA VAL A 2 -4.39 3.53 26.24
C VAL A 2 -3.06 4.26 26.11
N LYS A 3 -1.98 3.70 26.67
CA LYS A 3 -0.63 4.29 26.57
C LYS A 3 -0.31 4.56 25.09
N PRO A 4 0.29 5.71 24.74
CA PRO A 4 0.56 6.08 23.35
C PRO A 4 1.33 4.99 22.59
N MET A 5 2.21 4.25 23.28
CA MET A 5 2.93 3.09 22.72
C MET A 5 2.02 1.96 22.22
N LEU A 6 0.85 1.70 22.84
CA LEU A 6 -0.07 0.66 22.36
C LEU A 6 -0.71 1.08 21.03
N ARG A 7 -1.03 2.37 20.87
CA ARG A 7 -1.70 2.90 19.68
C ARG A 7 -0.83 2.78 18.42
N TYR A 8 0.48 3.00 18.54
CA TYR A 8 1.41 2.85 17.42
C TYR A 8 1.59 1.38 17.00
N LYS A 9 1.55 0.43 17.95
CA LYS A 9 1.63 -1.01 17.63
C LYS A 9 0.49 -1.45 16.72
N TYR A 10 -0.75 -1.07 17.04
CA TYR A 10 -1.89 -1.42 16.20
C TYR A 10 -1.82 -0.76 14.82
N LEU A 11 -1.28 0.47 14.74
CA LEU A 11 -1.07 1.14 13.47
C LEU A 11 -0.04 0.39 12.61
N ILE A 12 1.08 -0.04 13.21
CA ILE A 12 2.11 -0.80 12.50
C ILE A 12 1.56 -2.14 12.01
N ILE A 13 0.87 -2.89 12.88
CA ILE A 13 0.22 -4.16 12.51
C ILE A 13 -0.78 -3.92 11.37
N TRP A 14 -1.60 -2.87 11.48
CA TRP A 14 -2.54 -2.50 10.43
C TRP A 14 -1.85 -2.20 9.09
N LEU A 15 -0.77 -1.41 9.10
CA LEU A 15 -0.02 -1.09 7.89
C LEU A 15 0.60 -2.35 7.27
N ILE A 16 1.22 -3.22 8.07
CA ILE A 16 1.83 -4.47 7.60
C ILE A 16 0.74 -5.39 7.02
N THR A 17 -0.29 -5.70 7.80
CA THR A 17 -1.37 -6.60 7.38
C THR A 17 -2.12 -6.06 6.16
N GLY A 18 -2.46 -4.77 6.15
CA GLY A 18 -3.11 -4.12 5.01
C GLY A 18 -2.26 -4.15 3.75
N THR A 19 -0.94 -3.91 3.89
CA THR A 19 0.01 -3.98 2.76
C THR A 19 0.09 -5.38 2.19
N VAL A 20 0.25 -6.40 3.04
CA VAL A 20 0.35 -7.80 2.59
C VAL A 20 -0.95 -8.26 1.92
N ILE A 21 -2.11 -7.95 2.49
CA ILE A 21 -3.41 -8.29 1.90
C ILE A 21 -3.57 -7.61 0.54
N LEU A 22 -3.30 -6.31 0.46
CA LEU A 22 -3.47 -5.57 -0.79
C LEU A 22 -2.47 -6.03 -1.86
N ALA A 23 -1.22 -6.31 -1.49
CA ALA A 23 -0.21 -6.84 -2.40
C ALA A 23 -0.59 -8.22 -2.92
N TYR A 24 -1.14 -9.08 -2.06
CA TYR A 24 -1.67 -10.38 -2.46
C TYR A 24 -2.85 -10.24 -3.43
N ILE A 25 -3.78 -9.32 -3.16
CA ILE A 25 -4.94 -9.07 -4.03
C ILE A 25 -4.47 -8.55 -5.39
N ILE A 26 -3.58 -7.56 -5.42
CA ILE A 26 -3.04 -7.01 -6.66
C ILE A 26 -2.29 -8.11 -7.42
N GLY A 27 -1.38 -8.84 -6.80
CA GLY A 27 -0.58 -9.87 -7.49
C GLY A 27 -1.41 -11.02 -8.08
N ASN A 28 -2.49 -11.45 -7.41
CA ASN A 28 -3.26 -12.64 -7.82
C ASN A 28 -4.57 -12.32 -8.54
N TYR A 29 -5.12 -11.12 -8.35
CA TYR A 29 -6.44 -10.74 -8.85
C TYR A 29 -6.41 -9.44 -9.65
N TYR A 30 -5.24 -8.98 -10.12
CA TYR A 30 -5.07 -7.73 -10.89
C TYR A 30 -6.08 -7.57 -12.03
N TYR A 31 -6.41 -8.67 -12.73
CA TYR A 31 -7.37 -8.70 -13.83
C TYR A 31 -8.77 -8.24 -13.42
N TYR A 32 -9.24 -8.63 -12.22
CA TYR A 32 -10.57 -8.23 -11.72
C TYR A 32 -10.67 -6.75 -11.39
N PHE A 33 -9.53 -6.11 -11.09
CA PHE A 33 -9.47 -4.69 -10.75
C PHE A 33 -8.99 -3.83 -11.92
N GLY A 34 -8.72 -4.41 -13.10
CA GLY A 34 -8.14 -3.71 -14.25
C GLY A 34 -6.79 -3.07 -13.93
N PHE A 35 -6.07 -3.58 -12.93
CA PHE A 35 -4.81 -3.01 -12.47
C PHE A 35 -3.68 -3.59 -13.31
N THR A 36 -2.96 -2.76 -14.05
CA THR A 36 -1.72 -3.15 -14.74
C THR A 36 -0.75 -1.99 -14.67
N TYR A 37 0.55 -2.30 -14.59
CA TYR A 37 1.57 -1.27 -14.65
C TYR A 37 1.59 -0.65 -16.06
N PRO A 38 1.67 0.68 -16.20
CA PRO A 38 1.84 1.29 -17.50
C PRO A 38 3.06 0.72 -18.21
N LYS A 39 2.91 0.27 -19.46
CA LYS A 39 4.00 -0.36 -20.23
C LYS A 39 5.32 0.43 -20.23
N PRO A 40 5.34 1.77 -20.41
CA PRO A 40 6.58 2.54 -20.35
C PRO A 40 7.26 2.47 -18.97
N PHE A 41 6.48 2.43 -17.89
CA PHE A 41 7.01 2.29 -16.54
C PHE A 41 7.58 0.89 -16.32
N ALA A 42 6.86 -0.16 -16.72
CA ALA A 42 7.34 -1.53 -16.59
C ALA A 42 8.68 -1.75 -17.32
N LEU A 43 8.81 -1.23 -18.55
CA LEU A 43 10.06 -1.28 -19.31
C LEU A 43 11.19 -0.51 -18.61
N TRP A 44 10.91 0.71 -18.14
CA TRP A 44 11.92 1.50 -17.44
C TRP A 44 12.43 0.84 -16.15
N VAL A 45 11.54 0.22 -15.35
CA VAL A 45 11.97 -0.50 -14.14
C VAL A 45 12.72 -1.77 -14.50
N SER A 46 12.27 -2.51 -15.52
CA SER A 46 12.98 -3.70 -16.04
C SER A 46 14.42 -3.36 -16.47
N ASP A 47 14.61 -2.25 -17.19
CA ASP A 47 15.93 -1.78 -17.62
C ASP A 47 16.80 -1.35 -16.42
N LEU A 48 16.21 -0.66 -15.43
CA LEU A 48 16.92 -0.19 -14.25
C LEU A 48 17.45 -1.34 -13.38
N TYR A 49 16.67 -2.42 -13.25
CA TYR A 49 17.04 -3.59 -12.46
C TYR A 49 17.81 -4.66 -13.27
N GLY A 50 17.99 -4.44 -14.57
CA GLY A 50 18.73 -5.34 -15.45
C GLY A 50 18.08 -6.73 -15.56
N THR A 51 16.75 -6.81 -15.45
CA THR A 51 16.03 -8.09 -15.45
C THR A 51 16.12 -8.72 -16.84
N ALA A 52 16.71 -9.92 -16.93
CA ALA A 52 16.98 -10.58 -18.20
C ALA A 52 16.00 -11.73 -18.47
N ASN A 53 15.45 -12.33 -17.42
CA ASN A 53 14.65 -13.55 -17.48
C ASN A 53 13.26 -13.34 -16.87
N ALA A 54 12.33 -14.26 -17.17
CA ALA A 54 10.95 -14.20 -16.68
C ALA A 54 10.85 -14.30 -15.14
N GLU A 55 11.80 -14.98 -14.49
CA GLU A 55 11.88 -15.07 -13.02
C GLU A 55 12.20 -13.70 -12.40
N ASP A 56 13.21 -12.99 -12.92
CA ASP A 56 13.58 -11.65 -12.45
C ASP A 56 12.42 -10.65 -12.57
N ILE A 57 11.63 -10.77 -13.65
CA ILE A 57 10.45 -9.94 -13.88
C ILE A 57 9.37 -10.22 -12.82
N ALA A 58 9.12 -11.50 -12.51
CA ALA A 58 8.13 -11.88 -11.51
C ALA A 58 8.53 -11.38 -10.11
N ASP A 59 9.81 -11.50 -9.74
CA ASP A 59 10.33 -10.95 -8.48
C ASP A 59 10.20 -9.43 -8.41
N LEU A 60 10.49 -8.75 -9.51
CA LEU A 60 10.33 -7.30 -9.63
C LEU A 60 8.86 -6.88 -9.47
N GLU A 61 7.92 -7.61 -10.09
CA GLU A 61 6.49 -7.38 -9.94
C GLU A 61 6.03 -7.56 -8.49
N ILE A 62 6.53 -8.57 -7.78
CA ILE A 62 6.22 -8.76 -6.35
C ILE A 62 6.67 -7.56 -5.52
N ILE A 63 7.89 -7.06 -5.76
CA ILE A 63 8.43 -5.88 -5.07
C ILE A 63 7.58 -4.64 -5.38
N LEU A 64 7.26 -4.40 -6.65
CA LEU A 64 6.42 -3.27 -7.07
C LEU A 64 5.03 -3.34 -6.44
N ASN A 65 4.40 -4.53 -6.44
CA ASN A 65 3.09 -4.75 -5.83
C ASN A 65 3.12 -4.43 -4.33
N PHE A 66 4.20 -4.81 -3.63
CA PHE A 66 4.38 -4.50 -2.22
C PHE A 66 4.53 -2.99 -1.98
N ILE A 67 5.35 -2.29 -2.77
CA ILE A 67 5.57 -0.84 -2.66
C ILE A 67 4.27 -0.07 -2.91
N VAL A 68 3.57 -0.37 -4.01
CA VAL A 68 2.30 0.28 -4.36
C VAL A 68 1.26 0.05 -3.26
N SER A 69 1.18 -1.18 -2.75
CA SER A 69 0.25 -1.52 -1.66
C SER A 69 0.56 -0.76 -0.37
N PHE A 70 1.84 -0.65 0.00
CA PHE A 70 2.25 0.10 1.18
C PHE A 70 1.89 1.58 1.07
N LEU A 71 2.14 2.19 -0.08
CA LEU A 71 1.78 3.58 -0.36
C LEU A 71 0.27 3.78 -0.29
N ALA A 72 -0.52 2.92 -0.95
CA ALA A 72 -1.97 3.01 -0.97
C ALA A 72 -2.55 2.90 0.46
N VAL A 73 -2.16 1.88 1.22
CA VAL A 73 -2.62 1.67 2.61
C VAL A 73 -2.21 2.84 3.50
N SER A 74 -1.00 3.39 3.33
CA SER A 74 -0.53 4.55 4.07
C SER A 74 -1.35 5.80 3.76
N ILE A 75 -1.66 6.06 2.48
CA ILE A 75 -2.49 7.19 2.04
C ILE A 75 -3.91 7.06 2.60
N PHE A 76 -4.55 5.90 2.47
CA PHE A 76 -5.89 5.68 3.03
C PHE A 76 -5.92 5.86 4.55
N THR A 77 -4.90 5.34 5.24
CA THR A 77 -4.76 5.50 6.68
C THR A 77 -4.59 6.97 7.07
N PHE A 78 -3.76 7.72 6.33
CA PHE A 78 -3.57 9.15 6.56
C PHE A 78 -4.86 9.93 6.35
N ILE A 79 -5.56 9.72 5.22
CA ILE A 79 -6.84 10.37 4.92
C ILE A 79 -7.87 10.08 6.02
N PHE A 80 -7.98 8.82 6.45
CA PHE A 80 -8.87 8.43 7.53
C PHE A 80 -8.57 9.18 8.84
N LEU A 81 -7.29 9.29 9.21
CA LEU A 81 -6.88 10.01 10.41
C LEU A 81 -7.19 11.52 10.31
N VAL A 82 -7.01 12.13 9.15
CA VAL A 82 -7.36 13.54 8.89
C VAL A 82 -8.86 13.75 9.02
N ILE A 83 -9.68 12.92 8.37
CA ILE A 83 -11.15 12.99 8.44
C ILE A 83 -11.63 12.81 9.87
N LYS A 84 -11.13 11.78 10.58
CA LYS A 84 -11.48 11.53 11.99
C LYS A 84 -11.13 12.72 12.88
N LYS A 85 -9.96 13.35 12.67
CA LYS A 85 -9.55 14.54 13.42
C LYS A 85 -10.50 15.71 13.15
N LYS A 86 -10.93 15.91 11.90
CA LYS A 86 -11.87 16.97 11.52
C LYS A 86 -13.25 16.75 12.16
N LEU A 87 -13.79 15.54 12.08
CA LEU A 87 -15.08 15.16 12.69
C LEU A 87 -15.10 15.36 14.21
N ASN A 88 -14.02 14.96 14.89
CA ASN A 88 -13.92 15.12 16.34
C ASN A 88 -13.85 16.59 16.78
N ARG A 89 -13.28 17.49 15.96
CA ARG A 89 -13.30 18.94 16.23
C ARG A 89 -14.70 19.50 16.10
N VAL A 90 -15.39 19.20 14.99
CA VAL A 90 -16.78 19.64 14.77
C VAL A 90 -17.71 19.20 15.90
N ARG A 91 -17.49 18.01 16.47
CA ARG A 91 -18.28 17.52 17.62
C ARG A 91 -17.97 18.23 18.94
N ALA A 92 -16.77 18.80 19.09
CA ALA A 92 -16.38 19.51 20.33
C ALA A 92 -16.87 20.96 20.35
N ASP A 93 -17.17 21.52 19.18
CA ASP A 93 -17.66 22.90 19.01
C ASP A 93 -19.20 23.01 19.05
N ASN A 94 -19.91 21.87 19.13
CA ASN A 94 -21.37 21.74 19.27
C ASN A 94 -21.74 21.22 20.66
#